data_AF-A0A182T8B7-F1
#
_entry.id   AF-A0A182T8B7-F1
#
_cell.length_a   1.000
_cell.length_b   1.000
_cell.length_c   1.000
_cell.angle_alpha   90.00
_cell.angle_beta   90.00
_cell.angle_gamma   90.00
#
_symmetry.space_group_name_H-M   'P 1'
#
loop_
_entity.id
_entity.type
_entity.pdbx_description
1 polymer ?
#
loop_
_entity_poly.entity_id
_entity_poly.type
_entity_poly.pdbx_seq_one_letter_code
_entity_poly.pdbx_strand_id
1 'polypeptide(L)'
;FDRDICQPDGYYDRIQLHPTGGYRYCSDKDGAPIEDYRAPLGSRLAASMNCKCARARKLLIDSKSLEIPECCPNGNYKRLACRRGECYCVDEDGAQVSIERPEKDKQNLPCYNDGDYCPLT
;
A
#
# COMPACT_ATOMS: atom_id res chain seq x y z
N PHE A 1 -7.46 -27.49 3.29
CA PHE A 1 -6.12 -27.26 3.85
C PHE A 1 -5.19 -27.15 2.66
N ASP A 2 -4.34 -26.12 2.61
CA ASP A 2 -3.76 -25.42 1.43
C ASP A 2 -4.68 -24.45 0.71
N ARG A 3 -4.95 -23.30 1.36
CA ARG A 3 -5.38 -22.06 0.67
C ARG A 3 -4.37 -20.92 0.84
N ASP A 4 -3.23 -21.22 1.47
CA ASP A 4 -2.22 -20.24 1.83
C ASP A 4 -1.30 -20.05 0.62
N ILE A 5 -1.12 -18.79 0.22
CA ILE A 5 -0.29 -18.43 -0.93
C ILE A 5 1.11 -18.16 -0.39
N CYS A 6 2.10 -18.95 -0.77
CA CYS A 6 3.48 -18.81 -0.29
C CYS A 6 4.44 -18.38 -1.40
N GLN A 7 5.52 -17.72 -1.01
CA GLN A 7 6.64 -17.35 -1.87
C GLN A 7 7.73 -18.44 -1.84
N PRO A 8 8.64 -18.49 -2.83
CA PRO A 8 9.69 -19.52 -2.89
C PRO A 8 10.69 -19.49 -1.72
N ASP A 9 10.75 -18.37 -0.99
CA ASP A 9 11.59 -18.21 0.19
C ASP A 9 11.01 -18.88 1.46
N GLY A 10 9.81 -19.45 1.36
CA GLY A 10 9.11 -20.12 2.45
C GLY A 10 8.24 -19.20 3.31
N TYR A 11 8.17 -17.90 3.01
CA TYR A 11 7.26 -16.97 3.68
C TYR A 11 5.93 -16.87 2.96
N TYR A 12 4.93 -16.33 3.66
CA TYR A 12 3.63 -16.03 3.06
C TYR A 12 3.75 -14.92 2.02
N ASP A 13 3.01 -15.08 0.92
CA ASP A 13 2.83 -14.01 -0.05
C ASP A 13 2.11 -12.83 0.61
N ARG A 14 2.54 -11.64 0.23
CA ARG A 14 1.93 -10.38 0.68
C ARG A 14 0.43 -10.31 0.41
N ILE A 15 -0.11 -11.01 -0.59
CA ILE A 15 -1.53 -11.04 -0.94
C ILE A 15 -2.08 -12.42 -0.64
N GLN A 16 -3.09 -12.47 0.23
CA GLN A 16 -3.79 -13.70 0.60
C GLN A 16 -5.25 -13.65 0.16
N LEU A 17 -5.86 -14.84 0.04
CA LEU A 17 -7.28 -14.98 -0.26
C LEU A 17 -8.05 -15.31 1.01
N HIS A 18 -9.17 -14.62 1.26
CA HIS A 18 -10.00 -14.92 2.43
C HIS A 18 -10.52 -16.38 2.42
N PRO A 19 -10.51 -17.10 3.56
CA PRO A 19 -10.86 -18.51 3.61
C PRO A 19 -12.27 -18.86 3.10
N THR A 20 -13.26 -17.98 3.21
CA THR A 20 -14.61 -18.25 2.67
C THR A 20 -14.76 -17.85 1.20
N GLY A 21 -13.70 -17.32 0.57
CA GLY A 21 -13.80 -16.57 -0.66
C GLY A 21 -14.42 -15.18 -0.44
N GLY A 22 -14.22 -14.27 -1.39
CA GLY A 22 -14.91 -12.98 -1.44
C GLY A 22 -14.01 -11.75 -1.48
N TYR A 23 -12.81 -11.81 -0.89
CA TYR A 23 -11.85 -10.71 -0.96
C TYR A 23 -10.40 -11.19 -0.85
N ARG A 24 -9.48 -10.37 -1.37
CA ARG A 24 -8.04 -10.45 -1.11
C ARG A 24 -7.68 -9.52 0.05
N TYR A 25 -6.67 -9.88 0.83
CA TYR A 25 -6.15 -9.05 1.91
C TYR A 25 -4.62 -9.05 1.92
N CYS A 26 -4.04 -7.99 2.49
CA CYS A 26 -2.60 -7.91 2.70
C CYS A 26 -2.19 -8.67 3.96
N SER A 27 -1.11 -9.46 3.87
CA SER A 27 -0.56 -10.21 4.99
C SER A 27 0.93 -9.91 5.22
N ASP A 28 1.38 -10.12 6.46
CA ASP A 28 2.78 -10.01 6.83
C ASP A 28 3.59 -11.24 6.35
N LYS A 29 4.82 -11.41 6.86
CA LYS A 29 5.67 -12.55 6.44
C LYS A 29 5.20 -13.89 7.01
N ASP A 30 4.47 -13.85 8.12
CA ASP A 30 3.98 -15.01 8.85
C ASP A 30 2.51 -15.33 8.51
N GLY A 31 1.93 -14.60 7.53
CA GLY A 31 0.59 -14.82 7.01
C GLY A 31 -0.52 -14.10 7.77
N ALA A 32 -0.19 -13.31 8.80
CA ALA A 32 -1.19 -12.59 9.56
C ALA A 32 -1.73 -11.39 8.77
N PRO A 33 -3.05 -11.11 8.81
CA PRO A 33 -3.63 -9.94 8.15
C PRO A 33 -3.02 -8.63 8.67
N ILE A 34 -2.70 -7.71 7.76
CA ILE A 34 -2.23 -6.35 8.08
C ILE A 34 -3.40 -5.38 8.00
N GLU A 35 -3.79 -4.82 9.15
CA GLU A 35 -4.84 -3.79 9.26
C GLU A 35 -6.10 -4.17 8.45
N ASP A 36 -6.80 -3.20 7.82
CA ASP A 36 -7.97 -3.45 6.96
C ASP A 36 -7.65 -3.31 5.46
N TYR A 37 -6.44 -3.70 5.05
CA TYR A 37 -6.06 -3.67 3.64
C TYR A 37 -6.65 -4.85 2.88
N ARG A 38 -7.86 -4.66 2.36
CA ARG A 38 -8.61 -5.69 1.64
C ARG A 38 -9.35 -5.15 0.43
N ALA A 39 -9.57 -6.01 -0.54
CA ALA A 39 -10.31 -5.67 -1.76
C ALA A 39 -11.23 -6.82 -2.20
N PRO A 40 -12.51 -6.55 -2.50
CA PRO A 40 -13.44 -7.56 -3.01
C PRO A 40 -12.91 -8.19 -4.30
N LEU A 41 -13.03 -9.51 -4.42
CA LEU A 41 -12.68 -10.20 -5.66
C LEU A 41 -13.50 -9.65 -6.84
N GLY A 42 -12.88 -9.56 -8.02
CA GLY A 42 -13.52 -8.98 -9.22
C GLY A 42 -13.56 -7.45 -9.24
N SER A 43 -13.15 -6.77 -8.16
CA SER A 43 -13.01 -5.31 -8.17
C SER A 43 -11.68 -4.87 -8.79
N ARG A 44 -11.62 -3.63 -9.30
CA ARG A 44 -10.37 -3.00 -9.76
C ARG A 44 -9.34 -2.83 -8.64
N LEU A 45 -9.80 -2.65 -7.40
CA LEU A 45 -8.93 -2.60 -6.21
C LEU A 45 -8.20 -3.92 -6.01
N ALA A 46 -8.89 -5.05 -6.19
CA ALA A 46 -8.29 -6.38 -6.06
C ALA A 46 -7.38 -6.72 -7.25
N ALA A 47 -7.68 -6.20 -8.45
CA ALA A 47 -6.86 -6.37 -9.65
C ALA A 47 -5.52 -5.64 -9.55
N SER A 48 -5.53 -4.41 -9.01
CA SER A 48 -4.33 -3.56 -8.83
C SER A 48 -3.60 -3.79 -7.50
N MET A 49 -4.13 -4.63 -6.61
CA MET A 49 -3.56 -4.90 -5.28
C MET A 49 -2.14 -5.46 -5.37
N ASN A 50 -1.18 -4.79 -4.70
CA ASN A 50 0.21 -5.22 -4.58
C ASN A 50 0.72 -5.25 -3.14
N CYS A 51 -0.03 -4.72 -2.15
CA CYS A 51 0.32 -4.75 -0.72
C CYS A 51 1.72 -4.21 -0.35
N LYS A 52 2.41 -3.50 -1.24
CA LYS A 52 3.78 -3.00 -1.02
C LYS A 52 3.81 -2.00 0.15
N CYS A 53 2.88 -1.05 0.15
CA CYS A 53 2.77 -0.06 1.22
C CYS A 53 2.36 -0.69 2.56
N ALA A 54 1.37 -1.59 2.55
CA ALA A 54 0.90 -2.26 3.77
C ALA A 54 2.05 -2.97 4.52
N ARG A 55 2.91 -3.70 3.80
CA ARG A 55 4.09 -4.35 4.41
C ARG A 55 5.11 -3.36 4.92
N ALA A 56 5.42 -2.31 4.15
CA ALA A 56 6.35 -1.26 4.59
C ALA A 56 5.84 -0.55 5.84
N ARG A 57 4.55 -0.21 5.87
CA ARG A 57 3.86 0.38 7.02
C ARG A 57 3.99 -0.51 8.27
N LYS A 58 3.66 -1.80 8.16
CA LYS A 58 3.78 -2.75 9.27
C LYS A 58 5.22 -2.80 9.81
N LEU A 59 6.20 -2.92 8.92
CA LEU A 59 7.62 -2.92 9.28
C LEU A 59 8.03 -1.64 10.03
N LEU A 60 7.61 -0.48 9.52
CA LEU A 60 7.94 0.82 10.12
C LEU A 60 7.24 1.04 11.47
N ILE A 61 6.01 0.54 11.65
CA ILE A 61 5.32 0.55 12.93
C ILE A 61 6.06 -0.33 13.94
N ASP A 62 6.43 -1.55 13.55
CA ASP A 62 7.14 -2.49 14.42
C ASP A 62 8.54 -1.97 14.80
N SER A 63 9.18 -1.23 13.90
CA SER A 63 10.45 -0.55 14.15
C SER A 63 10.30 0.78 14.89
N LYS A 64 9.09 1.19 15.28
CA LYS A 64 8.79 2.47 15.96
C LYS A 64 9.27 3.70 15.18
N SER A 65 9.18 3.65 13.86
CA SER A 65 9.45 4.81 13.00
C SER A 65 8.44 5.92 13.29
N LEU A 66 8.92 7.18 13.22
CA LEU A 66 8.04 8.35 13.30
C LEU A 66 7.33 8.63 11.97
N GLU A 67 7.73 7.94 10.91
CA GLU A 67 7.32 8.23 9.55
C GLU A 67 6.75 6.98 8.94
N ILE A 68 5.42 6.91 9.01
CA ILE A 68 4.64 5.78 8.56
C ILE A 68 3.89 6.22 7.30
N PRO A 69 4.03 5.52 6.17
CA PRO A 69 3.35 5.89 4.95
C PRO A 69 1.84 5.69 5.08
N GLU A 70 1.08 6.52 4.37
CA GLU A 70 -0.34 6.31 4.17
C GLU A 70 -0.56 5.43 2.93
N CYS A 71 -1.32 4.36 3.11
CA CYS A 71 -1.60 3.39 2.05
C CYS A 71 -3.03 3.53 1.53
N CYS A 72 -3.25 3.05 0.32
CA CYS A 72 -4.58 2.87 -0.26
C CYS A 72 -5.33 1.71 0.39
N PRO A 73 -6.66 1.62 0.22
CA PRO A 73 -7.45 0.53 0.80
C PRO A 73 -7.01 -0.87 0.38
N ASN A 74 -6.39 -1.02 -0.81
CA ASN A 74 -5.82 -2.28 -1.28
C ASN A 74 -4.35 -2.50 -0.86
N GLY A 75 -3.81 -1.67 0.05
CA GLY A 75 -2.44 -1.79 0.56
C GLY A 75 -1.34 -1.28 -0.36
N ASN A 76 -1.70 -0.60 -1.46
CA ASN A 76 -0.74 0.05 -2.36
C ASN A 76 -0.30 1.41 -1.80
N TYR A 77 0.81 1.95 -2.33
CA TYR A 77 1.21 3.33 -2.02
C TYR A 77 0.23 4.33 -2.63
N LYS A 78 -0.10 5.39 -1.87
CA LYS A 78 -0.69 6.60 -2.44
C LYS A 78 0.38 7.29 -3.30
N ARG A 79 0.04 7.72 -4.52
CA ARG A 79 1.01 8.41 -5.40
C ARG A 79 1.51 9.73 -4.83
N LEU A 80 0.74 10.39 -3.97
CA LEU A 80 1.13 11.61 -3.28
C LEU A 80 1.39 11.28 -1.82
N ALA A 81 2.62 11.49 -1.38
CA ALA A 81 3.04 11.32 0.00
C ALA A 81 3.42 12.69 0.58
N CYS A 82 3.11 12.91 1.86
CA CYS A 82 3.50 14.12 2.57
C CYS A 82 4.18 13.75 3.88
N ARG A 83 5.29 14.43 4.21
CA ARG A 83 5.92 14.32 5.52
C ARG A 83 6.52 15.66 5.96
N ARG A 84 6.34 15.99 7.24
CA ARG A 84 6.91 17.20 7.86
C ARG A 84 6.58 18.50 7.10
N GLY A 85 5.39 18.59 6.51
CA GLY A 85 4.93 19.77 5.77
C GLY A 85 5.38 19.85 4.32
N GLU A 86 6.11 18.85 3.82
CA GLU A 86 6.53 18.73 2.42
C GLU A 86 5.80 17.54 1.77
N CYS A 87 5.39 17.68 0.51
CA CYS A 87 4.72 16.67 -0.28
C CYS A 87 5.50 16.35 -1.56
N TYR A 88 5.46 15.10 -1.98
CA TYR A 88 6.14 14.61 -3.18
C TYR A 88 5.38 13.46 -3.81
N CYS A 89 5.69 13.19 -5.07
CA CYS A 89 5.18 12.03 -5.78
C CYS A 89 6.02 10.80 -5.50
N VAL A 90 5.35 9.66 -5.33
CA VAL A 90 5.98 8.35 -5.23
C VAL A 90 5.49 7.40 -6.32
N ASP A 91 6.34 6.45 -6.68
CA ASP A 91 5.98 5.32 -7.54
C ASP A 91 5.29 4.18 -6.77
N GLU A 92 5.07 3.05 -7.44
CA GLU A 92 4.40 1.89 -6.87
C GLU A 92 5.20 1.17 -5.77
N ASP A 93 6.51 1.43 -5.67
CA ASP A 93 7.42 0.90 -4.64
C ASP A 93 7.62 1.89 -3.49
N GLY A 94 7.02 3.08 -3.58
CA GLY A 94 7.14 4.14 -2.59
C GLY A 94 8.38 5.01 -2.77
N ALA A 95 9.11 4.89 -3.89
CA ALA A 95 10.27 5.71 -4.17
C ALA A 95 9.82 7.09 -4.67
N GLN A 96 10.48 8.14 -4.18
CA GLN A 96 10.20 9.52 -4.57
C GLN A 96 10.61 9.77 -6.03
N VAL A 97 9.69 10.31 -6.83
CA VAL A 97 9.87 10.56 -8.27
C VAL A 97 9.67 12.02 -8.67
N SER A 98 9.39 12.92 -7.72
CA SER A 98 9.32 14.35 -7.96
C SER A 98 10.14 15.14 -6.95
N ILE A 99 10.45 16.39 -7.29
CA ILE A 99 10.91 17.37 -6.32
C ILE A 99 9.78 17.63 -5.32
N GLU A 100 10.11 17.67 -4.04
CA GLU A 100 9.15 17.96 -2.97
C GLU A 100 8.69 19.42 -3.02
N ARG A 101 7.47 19.67 -2.57
CA ARG A 101 6.84 20.98 -2.48
C ARG A 101 6.18 21.15 -1.12
N PRO A 102 6.15 22.37 -0.55
CA PRO A 102 5.39 22.63 0.66
C PRO A 102 3.95 22.16 0.50
N GLU A 103 3.33 21.66 1.56
CA GLU A 103 1.99 21.07 1.50
C GLU A 103 0.93 22.01 0.90
N LYS A 104 1.07 23.32 1.18
CA LYS A 104 0.23 24.39 0.61
C LYS A 104 0.32 24.53 -0.92
N ASP A 105 1.38 23.98 -1.51
CA ASP A 105 1.72 24.03 -2.93
C ASP A 105 1.67 22.64 -3.59
N LYS A 106 1.12 21.62 -2.92
CA LYS A 106 1.04 20.23 -3.40
C LYS A 106 0.30 20.07 -4.73
N GLN A 107 -0.60 21.00 -5.06
CA GLN A 107 -1.30 21.10 -6.34
C GLN A 107 -0.35 21.27 -7.55
N ASN A 108 0.88 21.71 -7.31
CA ASN A 108 1.90 21.86 -8.33
C ASN A 108 2.72 20.58 -8.56
N LEU A 109 2.42 19.49 -7.84
CA LEU A 109 3.07 18.19 -8.04
C LEU A 109 2.43 17.46 -9.23
N PRO A 110 3.21 16.73 -10.04
CA PRO A 110 2.71 16.05 -11.24
C PRO A 110 1.72 14.91 -10.95
N CYS A 111 1.76 14.34 -9.75
CA CYS A 111 0.84 13.29 -9.28
C CYS A 111 -0.38 13.84 -8.53
N TYR A 112 -0.52 15.16 -8.42
CA TYR A 112 -1.67 15.74 -7.75
C TYR A 112 -2.95 15.42 -8.52
N ASN A 113 -3.99 14.96 -7.81
CA ASN A 113 -5.23 14.45 -8.40
C ASN A 113 -6.44 14.65 -7.46
N ASP A 114 -6.53 15.81 -6.79
CA ASP A 114 -7.69 16.22 -5.96
C ASP A 114 -8.22 15.16 -4.97
N GLY A 115 -7.33 14.33 -4.42
CA GLY A 115 -7.66 13.29 -3.43
C GLY A 115 -7.70 11.86 -3.96
N ASP A 116 -7.72 11.65 -5.27
CA ASP A 116 -7.65 10.33 -5.89
C ASP A 116 -6.20 9.89 -6.13
N TYR A 117 -5.48 9.68 -5.03
CA TYR A 117 -4.06 9.26 -5.05
C TYR A 117 -3.89 7.74 -5.09
N CYS A 118 -4.99 6.99 -5.24
CA CYS A 118 -5.00 5.53 -5.18
C CYS A 118 -5.23 4.92 -6.57
N PRO A 119 -4.15 4.75 -7.36
CA PRO A 119 -4.29 4.30 -8.73
C PRO A 119 -4.83 2.87 -8.80
N LEU A 120 -5.75 2.65 -9.73
CA LEU A 120 -6.34 1.34 -10.04
C LEU A 120 -5.73 0.71 -11.31
N THR A 121 -4.50 1.12 -11.67
CA THR A 121 -3.78 0.68 -12.89
C THR A 121 -3.72 -0.82 -13.03
#